data_AF-A0A427A9A0-F1
#
_entry.id   AF-A0A427A9A0-F1
#
_cell.length_a   1.000
_cell.length_b   1.000
_cell.length_c   1.000
_cell.angle_alpha   90.00
_cell.angle_beta   90.00
_cell.angle_gamma   90.00
#
_symmetry.space_group_name_H-M   'P 1'
#
loop_
_entity.id
_entity.type
_entity.pdbx_description
1 polymer ?
#
loop_
_entity_poly.entity_id
_entity_poly.type
_entity_poly.pdbx_seq_one_letter_code
_entity_poly.pdbx_strand_id
1 'polypeptide(L)'
;MALEQVFLDRDSEDEIDDDIADFEDRRMLDDFVDVTKDEKQIMHLWNSFVRKQRVLADGHISWACEAFSQIHGQELVRSPALMWYGSVNQ
;
A
#
# COMPACT_ATOMS: atom_id res chain seq x y z
N MET A 1 23.36 -36.99 -9.81
CA MET A 1 22.34 -35.92 -9.79
C MET A 1 23.05 -34.69 -9.25
N ALA A 2 23.81 -33.99 -10.09
CA ALA A 2 23.38 -32.98 -11.06
C ALA A 2 23.05 -31.65 -10.34
N LEU A 3 23.92 -30.67 -10.59
CA LEU A 3 24.06 -29.30 -10.05
C LEU A 3 22.80 -28.40 -10.19
N GLU A 4 21.63 -28.99 -10.42
CA GLU A 4 20.39 -28.27 -10.73
C GLU A 4 19.52 -27.98 -9.49
N GLN A 5 19.78 -28.63 -8.34
CA GLN A 5 19.04 -28.36 -7.10
C GLN A 5 19.56 -27.15 -6.32
N VAL A 6 20.72 -26.59 -6.67
CA VAL A 6 21.31 -25.43 -5.94
C VAL A 6 20.80 -24.09 -6.48
N PHE A 7 20.14 -24.05 -7.64
CA PHE A 7 19.57 -22.83 -8.21
C PHE A 7 18.08 -22.62 -7.89
N LEU A 8 17.45 -23.56 -7.17
CA LEU A 8 16.06 -23.48 -6.71
C LEU A 8 15.94 -23.25 -5.20
N ASP A 9 17.06 -22.98 -4.52
CA ASP A 9 17.06 -22.43 -3.16
C ASP A 9 16.72 -20.93 -3.26
N ARG A 10 15.52 -20.65 -3.76
CA ARG A 10 14.92 -19.33 -3.69
C ARG A 10 14.54 -19.19 -2.23
N ASP A 11 15.39 -18.53 -1.47
CA ASP A 11 15.25 -18.36 -0.03
C ASP A 11 13.95 -17.59 0.26
N SER A 12 12.86 -18.34 0.46
CA SER A 12 11.53 -17.81 0.80
C SER A 12 11.48 -17.29 2.23
N GLU A 13 12.59 -17.36 2.97
CA GLU A 13 12.70 -16.91 4.36
C GLU A 13 12.68 -15.38 4.51
N ASP A 14 12.96 -14.62 3.43
CA ASP A 14 12.97 -13.15 3.44
C ASP A 14 11.74 -12.53 2.73
N GLU A 15 10.78 -13.36 2.29
CA GLU A 15 9.47 -12.87 1.83
C GLU A 15 8.62 -12.55 3.07
N ILE A 16 8.62 -11.28 3.47
CA ILE A 16 7.62 -10.75 4.41
C ILE A 16 6.25 -11.11 3.85
N ASP A 17 5.48 -11.90 4.60
CA ASP A 17 4.12 -12.28 4.23
C ASP A 17 3.25 -11.00 4.14
N ASP A 18 2.96 -10.58 2.90
CA ASP A 18 2.19 -9.38 2.59
C ASP A 18 0.81 -9.41 3.29
N ASP A 19 0.23 -10.59 3.53
CA ASP A 19 -1.06 -10.73 4.21
C ASP A 19 -0.94 -10.47 5.72
N ILE A 20 0.17 -10.89 6.34
CA ILE A 20 0.49 -10.57 7.73
C ILE A 20 0.75 -9.08 7.88
N ALA A 21 1.54 -8.49 6.97
CA ALA A 21 1.85 -7.06 6.98
C ALA A 21 0.59 -6.20 6.80
N ASP A 22 -0.34 -6.61 5.93
CA ASP A 22 -1.63 -5.94 5.76
C ASP A 22 -2.50 -6.04 7.04
N PHE A 23 -2.52 -7.20 7.69
CA PHE A 23 -3.28 -7.38 8.94
C PHE A 23 -2.73 -6.53 10.08
N GLU A 24 -1.41 -6.52 10.28
CA GLU A 24 -0.75 -5.73 11.32
C GLU A 24 -0.91 -4.23 11.11
N ASP A 25 -0.78 -3.77 9.87
CA ASP A 25 -1.00 -2.38 9.47
C ASP A 25 -2.42 -1.91 9.81
N ARG A 26 -3.42 -2.72 9.45
CA ARG A 26 -4.81 -2.40 9.75
C ARG A 26 -5.09 -2.32 11.25
N ARG A 27 -4.47 -3.20 12.03
CA ARG A 27 -4.57 -3.17 13.50
C ARG A 27 -3.90 -1.94 14.08
N MET A 28 -2.70 -1.61 13.63
CA MET A 28 -1.97 -0.41 14.06
C MET A 28 -2.76 0.87 13.73
N LEU A 29 -3.37 0.92 12.56
CA LEU A 29 -4.19 2.07 12.15
C LEU A 29 -5.43 2.26 13.05
N ASP A 30 -5.97 1.18 13.63
CA ASP A 30 -7.13 1.26 14.51
C ASP A 30 -6.84 2.04 15.80
N ASP A 31 -5.60 2.05 16.27
CA ASP A 31 -5.19 2.76 17.49
C ASP A 31 -5.17 4.30 17.35
N PHE A 32 -5.20 4.85 16.13
CA PHE A 32 -5.25 6.31 15.92
C PHE A 32 -6.66 6.87 16.19
N VAL A 33 -6.83 7.55 17.32
CA VAL A 33 -8.14 8.10 17.74
C VAL A 33 -8.54 9.38 17.02
N ASP A 34 -7.57 10.06 16.40
CA ASP A 34 -7.70 11.32 15.68
C ASP A 34 -7.91 11.14 14.17
N VAL A 35 -7.80 9.91 13.68
CA VAL A 35 -7.98 9.57 12.27
C VAL A 35 -9.35 8.91 12.07
N THR A 36 -10.11 9.38 11.09
CA THR A 36 -11.41 8.80 10.76
C THR A 36 -11.28 7.41 10.15
N LYS A 37 -12.38 6.63 10.16
CA LYS A 37 -12.39 5.29 9.55
C LYS A 37 -12.04 5.31 8.07
N ASP A 38 -12.49 6.34 7.35
CA ASP A 38 -12.24 6.48 5.92
C ASP A 38 -10.76 6.80 5.65
N GLU A 39 -10.16 7.69 6.44
CA GLU A 39 -8.73 8.01 6.34
C GLU A 39 -7.86 6.79 6.65
N LYS A 40 -8.19 6.02 7.69
CA LYS A 40 -7.50 4.75 8.00
C LYS A 40 -7.59 3.75 6.85
N GLN A 41 -8.76 3.64 6.21
CA GLN A 41 -8.93 2.76 5.05
C GLN A 41 -8.00 3.16 3.90
N ILE A 42 -7.86 4.45 3.62
CA ILE A 42 -7.00 4.93 2.53
C ILE A 42 -5.51 4.77 2.89
N MET A 43 -5.13 5.06 4.13
CA MET A 43 -3.78 4.82 4.63
C MET A 43 -3.40 3.35 4.48
N HIS A 44 -4.30 2.44 4.85
CA HIS A 44 -4.10 1.00 4.70
C HIS A 44 -3.90 0.58 3.24
N LEU A 45 -4.76 1.06 2.33
CA LEU A 45 -4.64 0.80 0.89
C LEU A 45 -3.32 1.31 0.33
N TRP A 46 -2.89 2.51 0.72
CA TRP A 46 -1.62 3.10 0.27
C TRP A 46 -0.41 2.32 0.81
N ASN A 47 -0.42 1.95 2.09
CA ASN A 47 0.65 1.16 2.70
C ASN A 47 0.80 -0.22 2.04
N SER A 48 -0.33 -0.89 1.78
CA SER A 48 -0.35 -2.16 1.05
C SER A 48 0.18 -1.99 -0.39
N PHE A 49 -0.25 -0.95 -1.09
CA PHE A 49 0.18 -0.66 -2.46
C PHE A 49 1.70 -0.39 -2.55
N VAL A 50 2.24 0.45 -1.67
CA VAL A 50 3.67 0.79 -1.63
C VAL A 50 4.53 -0.45 -1.33
N ARG A 51 4.10 -1.32 -0.41
CA ARG A 51 4.78 -2.60 -0.13
C ARG A 51 4.76 -3.51 -1.36
N LYS A 52 3.58 -3.81 -1.90
CA LYS A 52 3.40 -4.74 -3.02
C LYS A 52 4.10 -4.28 -4.31
N GLN A 53 4.12 -2.97 -4.58
CA GLN A 53 4.79 -2.38 -5.74
C GLN A 53 6.27 -2.02 -5.48
N ARG A 54 6.78 -2.26 -4.27
CA ARG A 54 8.15 -1.96 -3.84
C ARG A 54 8.56 -0.52 -4.21
N VAL A 55 7.71 0.44 -3.87
CA VAL A 55 7.97 1.86 -4.11
C VAL A 55 9.02 2.33 -3.10
N LEU A 56 10.30 2.28 -3.51
CA LEU A 56 11.45 2.55 -2.63
C LEU A 56 12.10 3.94 -2.83
N ALA A 57 11.74 4.66 -3.90
CA ALA A 57 12.37 5.92 -4.28
C ALA A 57 11.35 7.04 -4.47
N ASP A 58 11.70 8.24 -4.04
CA ASP A 58 10.84 9.44 -4.18
C ASP A 58 10.49 9.73 -5.64
N GLY A 59 11.38 9.40 -6.57
CA GLY A 59 11.14 9.53 -8.01
C GLY A 59 10.00 8.65 -8.53
N HIS A 60 9.59 7.62 -7.79
CA HIS A 60 8.46 6.76 -8.13
C HIS A 60 7.12 7.28 -7.58
N ILE A 61 7.12 8.29 -6.70
CA ILE A 61 5.89 8.77 -6.05
C ILE A 61 4.88 9.28 -7.07
N SER A 62 5.31 10.03 -8.10
CA SER A 62 4.40 10.53 -9.13
C SER A 62 3.69 9.40 -9.88
N TRP A 63 4.44 8.37 -10.26
CA TRP A 63 3.89 7.18 -10.91
C TRP A 63 2.99 6.37 -9.95
N ALA A 64 3.43 6.21 -8.69
CA ALA A 64 2.69 5.47 -7.67
C ALA A 64 1.34 6.14 -7.36
N CYS A 65 1.29 7.47 -7.25
CA CYS A 65 0.05 8.23 -7.08
C CYS A 65 -0.91 8.03 -8.26
N GLU A 66 -0.40 8.03 -9.50
CA GLU A 66 -1.21 7.80 -10.69
C GLU A 66 -1.78 6.37 -10.71
N ALA A 67 -0.92 5.37 -10.52
CA ALA A 67 -1.32 3.96 -10.50
C ALA A 67 -2.30 3.67 -9.35
N PHE A 68 -2.04 4.19 -8.16
CA PHE A 68 -2.93 4.05 -7.01
C PHE A 68 -4.30 4.69 -7.27
N SER A 69 -4.34 5.88 -7.86
CA SER A 69 -5.60 6.56 -8.21
C SER A 69 -6.40 5.82 -9.28
N GLN A 70 -5.74 5.12 -10.21
CA GLN A 70 -6.44 4.30 -11.20
C GLN A 70 -7.07 3.05 -10.58
N ILE A 71 -6.38 2.42 -9.62
CA ILE A 71 -6.84 1.19 -8.96
C ILE A 71 -7.91 1.48 -7.91
N HIS A 72 -7.71 2.49 -7.07
CA HIS A 72 -8.55 2.82 -5.91
C HIS A 72 -9.41 4.08 -6.10
N GLY A 73 -9.44 4.66 -7.30
CA GLY A 73 -10.13 5.91 -7.58
C GLY A 73 -11.61 5.93 -7.18
N GLN A 74 -12.32 4.80 -7.35
CA GLN A 74 -13.72 4.72 -6.91
C GLN A 74 -13.89 4.75 -5.39
N GLU A 75 -12.95 4.17 -4.63
CA GLU A 75 -12.96 4.21 -3.17
C GLU A 75 -12.59 5.62 -2.68
N LEU A 76 -11.65 6.28 -3.35
CA LEU A 76 -11.25 7.66 -3.06
C LEU A 76 -12.40 8.66 -3.28
N VAL A 77 -13.14 8.54 -4.40
CA VAL A 77 -14.29 9.42 -4.70
C VAL A 77 -15.44 9.23 -3.72
N ARG A 78 -15.56 8.04 -3.12
CA ARG A 78 -16.59 7.74 -2.11
C ARG A 78 -16.23 8.25 -0.72
N SER A 79 -14.97 8.65 -0.48
CA SER A 79 -14.54 9.25 0.78
C SER A 79 -14.67 10.78 0.72
N PRO A 80 -15.67 11.40 1.38
CA PRO A 80 -15.87 12.84 1.33
C PRO A 80 -14.72 13.63 1.97
N ALA A 81 -13.96 13.00 2.87
CA ALA A 81 -12.84 13.61 3.58
C ALA A 81 -11.68 13.98 2.64
N LEU A 82 -11.49 13.24 1.54
CA LEU A 82 -10.39 13.48 0.59
C LEU A 82 -10.76 14.37 -0.60
N MET A 83 -12.06 14.51 -0.92
CA MET A 83 -12.49 15.43 -1.99
C MET A 83 -12.02 16.87 -1.74
N TRP A 84 -11.87 17.27 -0.48
CA TRP A 84 -11.43 18.62 -0.12
C TRP A 84 -9.95 18.89 -0.42
N TYR A 85 -9.07 17.89 -0.31
CA TYR A 85 -7.63 18.05 -0.62
C TYR A 85 -7.34 18.08 -2.13
N GLY A 86 -8.16 17.42 -2.94
CA GLY A 86 -8.02 17.40 -4.41
C GLY A 86 -8.46 18.70 -5.10
N SER A 87 -9.31 19.51 -4.48
CA SER A 87 -9.85 20.75 -5.07
C SER A 87 -9.01 22.01 -4.78
N VAL A 88 -7.90 21.90 -4.04
CA VAL A 88 -7.03 23.07 -3.71
C VAL A 88 -5.91 23.29 -4.75
N ASN A 89 -5.82 22.44 -5.79
CA ASN A 89 -4.85 22.59 -6.88
C ASN A 89 -5.52 22.86 -8.25
N GLN A 90 -6.49 23.76 -8.30
CA GLN A 90 -6.96 24.36 -9.55
C GLN A 90 -6.75 25.88 -9.55
#